data_AF-A0A7J5ZY46-F1
#
_entry.id   AF-A0A7J5ZY46-F1
#
_cell.length_a   1.000
_cell.length_b   1.000
_cell.length_c   1.000
_cell.angle_alpha   90.00
_cell.angle_beta   90.00
_cell.angle_gamma   90.00
#
_symmetry.space_group_name_H-M   'P 1'
#
loop_
_entity.id
_entity.type
_entity.pdbx_description
1 polymer ?
#
loop_
_entity_poly.entity_id
_entity_poly.type
_entity_poly.pdbx_seq_one_letter_code
_entity_poly.pdbx_strand_id
1 'polypeptide(L)'
;MLELYNDRLQDLFVSPAEALSKRIEIKKDKKGLVFAQGAEAKEATSAGELFALFELGSANRHIAATKMNIESSRSHLIISIMLESRNLANGSMTFGKLNLVDLAGSERAAKTGAKDDQLKEANSINKSLSALGDVISALAMEQAHVPYRNNKLTQLMQDSLGGNAKTLMFLNISPSDCNLDETLTSLM
;
A
#
# COMPACT_ATOMS: atom_id res chain seq x y z
N MET A 1 -7.24 5.87 -4.28
CA MET A 1 -7.08 4.46 -3.85
C MET A 1 -6.19 3.79 -4.88
N LEU A 2 -5.13 3.11 -4.45
CA LEU A 2 -4.08 2.58 -5.33
C LEU A 2 -3.87 1.10 -5.06
N GLU A 3 -3.57 0.36 -6.12
CA GLU A 3 -3.08 -1.01 -6.04
C GLU A 3 -1.64 -1.07 -6.51
N LEU A 4 -0.76 -1.68 -5.71
CA LEU A 4 0.60 -2.02 -6.10
C LEU A 4 0.65 -3.51 -6.43
N TYR A 5 0.80 -3.80 -7.72
CA TYR A 5 0.91 -5.16 -8.24
C TYR A 5 2.11 -5.25 -9.17
N ASN A 6 3.00 -6.22 -8.93
CA ASN A 6 4.20 -6.46 -9.75
C ASN A 6 5.04 -5.19 -10.02
N ASP A 7 5.40 -4.45 -8.96
CA ASP A 7 6.12 -3.17 -9.01
C ASP A 7 5.42 -2.06 -9.83
N ARG A 8 4.13 -2.23 -10.16
CA ARG A 8 3.32 -1.23 -10.88
C ARG A 8 2.21 -0.69 -9.98
N LEU A 9 2.10 0.64 -9.93
CA LEU A 9 0.98 1.33 -9.28
C LEU A 9 -0.16 1.50 -10.27
N GLN A 10 -1.35 1.11 -9.86
CA GLN A 10 -2.60 1.25 -10.60
C GLN A 10 -3.57 2.11 -9.80
N ASP A 11 -4.26 3.01 -10.49
CA ASP A 11 -5.28 3.86 -9.92
C ASP A 11 -6.63 3.15 -9.98
N LEU A 12 -7.24 2.92 -8.81
CA LEU A 12 -8.50 2.19 -8.70
C LEU A 12 -9.73 3.09 -8.87
N PHE A 13 -9.56 4.40 -9.07
CA PHE A 13 -10.65 5.33 -9.35
C PHE A 13 -10.84 5.65 -10.84
N VAL A 14 -10.03 5.07 -11.72
CA VAL A 14 -10.15 5.21 -13.17
C VAL A 14 -10.55 3.90 -13.82
N SER A 15 -10.95 3.97 -15.10
CA SER A 15 -11.24 2.76 -15.87
C SER A 15 -9.99 1.87 -16.00
N PRO A 16 -10.11 0.54 -16.12
CA PRO A 16 -8.95 -0.34 -16.28
C PRO A 16 -8.05 0.02 -17.48
N ALA A 17 -8.63 0.50 -18.58
CA ALA A 17 -7.88 0.93 -19.75
C ALA A 17 -7.05 2.18 -19.47
N GLU A 18 -7.59 3.11 -18.69
CA GLU A 18 -6.87 4.31 -18.26
C GLU A 18 -5.81 3.98 -17.20
N ALA A 19 -6.10 3.10 -16.23
CA ALA A 19 -5.12 2.65 -15.24
C ALA A 19 -3.87 2.02 -15.90
N LEU A 20 -4.05 1.37 -17.05
CA LEU A 20 -2.97 0.77 -17.83
C LEU A 20 -2.15 1.77 -18.66
N SER A 21 -2.65 2.96 -18.95
CA SER A 21 -1.91 4.00 -19.69
C SER A 21 -1.37 5.10 -18.78
N LYS A 22 -2.00 5.32 -17.62
CA LYS A 22 -1.63 6.36 -16.66
C LYS A 22 -0.31 6.02 -15.98
N ARG A 23 0.60 7.00 -15.98
CA ARG A 23 1.88 6.91 -15.25
C ARG A 23 1.72 7.58 -13.89
N ILE A 24 1.92 6.82 -12.83
CA ILE A 24 1.86 7.29 -11.44
C ILE A 24 3.27 7.39 -10.88
N GLU A 25 3.63 8.57 -10.38
CA GLU A 25 4.94 8.84 -9.79
C GLU A 25 4.81 9.20 -8.31
N ILE A 26 5.68 8.65 -7.47
CA ILE A 26 5.69 8.94 -6.04
C ILE A 26 6.54 10.18 -5.81
N LYS A 27 5.95 11.23 -5.23
CA LYS A 27 6.60 12.50 -4.94
C LYS A 27 6.41 12.90 -3.50
N LYS A 28 7.19 13.88 -3.07
CA LYS A 28 7.08 14.50 -1.75
C LYS A 28 6.91 16.00 -1.88
N ASP A 29 6.10 16.57 -1.02
CA ASP A 29 5.98 18.02 -0.92
C ASP A 29 7.08 18.63 -0.03
N LYS A 30 7.05 19.95 0.13
CA LYS A 30 8.01 20.69 0.98
C LYS A 30 7.90 20.35 2.47
N LYS A 31 6.76 19.81 2.90
CA LYS A 31 6.47 19.40 4.28
C LYS A 31 6.83 17.92 4.52
N GLY A 32 7.30 17.21 3.50
CA GLY A 32 7.66 15.80 3.56
C GLY A 32 6.50 14.83 3.34
N LEU A 33 5.29 15.33 3.05
CA LEU A 33 4.11 14.51 2.75
C LEU A 33 4.28 13.83 1.40
N VAL A 34 4.11 12.52 1.38
CA VAL A 34 4.23 11.70 0.17
C VAL A 34 2.89 11.69 -0.57
N PHE A 35 2.92 11.86 -1.88
CA PHE A 35 1.73 11.76 -2.73
C PHE A 35 2.04 11.07 -4.06
N ALA A 36 1.01 10.46 -4.64
CA ALA A 36 1.08 9.79 -5.93
C ALA A 36 0.64 10.75 -7.04
N GLN A 37 1.60 11.40 -7.70
CA GLN A 37 1.31 12.29 -8.81
C GLN A 37 0.74 11.49 -9.98
N GLY A 38 -0.37 11.98 -10.54
CA GLY A 38 -1.10 11.33 -11.62
C GLY A 38 -2.19 10.36 -11.13
N ALA A 39 -2.32 10.09 -9.84
CA ALA A 39 -3.47 9.37 -9.31
C ALA A 39 -4.67 10.32 -9.09
N GLU A 40 -5.89 9.82 -9.29
CA GLU A 40 -7.13 10.52 -8.96
C GLU A 40 -7.29 10.67 -7.45
N ALA A 41 -7.69 11.87 -7.04
CA ALA A 41 -8.25 12.15 -5.71
C ALA A 41 -9.74 12.44 -5.89
N LYS A 42 -10.59 11.73 -5.15
CA LYS A 42 -12.03 11.96 -5.12
C LYS A 42 -12.41 12.62 -3.80
N GLU A 43 -13.24 13.65 -3.87
CA GLU A 43 -13.77 14.32 -2.69
C GLU A 43 -14.93 13.52 -2.09
N ALA A 44 -15.01 13.50 -0.76
CA ALA A 44 -16.13 12.95 -0.01
C ALA A 44 -16.50 13.91 1.12
N THR A 45 -17.77 14.23 1.22
CA THR A 45 -18.31 15.17 2.22
C THR A 45 -19.01 14.46 3.38
N SER A 46 -19.20 13.15 3.28
CA SER A 46 -19.81 12.31 4.32
C SER A 46 -19.14 10.95 4.42
N ALA A 47 -19.35 10.26 5.55
CA ALA A 47 -18.90 8.88 5.72
C ALA A 47 -19.52 7.92 4.69
N GLY A 48 -20.77 8.17 4.30
CA GLY A 48 -21.46 7.39 3.26
C GLY A 48 -20.81 7.55 1.88
N GLU A 49 -20.46 8.76 1.50
CA GLU A 49 -19.73 9.03 0.24
C GLU A 49 -18.34 8.41 0.25
N LEU A 50 -17.62 8.53 1.38
CA LEU A 50 -16.30 7.91 1.52
C LEU A 50 -16.39 6.38 1.38
N PHE A 51 -17.38 5.75 2.00
CA PHE A 51 -17.61 4.32 1.88
C PHE A 51 -18.02 3.91 0.46
N ALA A 52 -18.86 4.71 -0.23
CA ALA A 52 -19.21 4.46 -1.61
C ALA A 52 -17.99 4.53 -2.56
N LEU A 53 -17.06 5.47 -2.32
CA LEU A 53 -15.80 5.54 -3.06
C LEU A 53 -14.90 4.33 -2.78
N PHE A 54 -14.86 3.85 -1.53
CA PHE A 54 -14.16 2.62 -1.18
C PHE A 54 -14.72 1.42 -1.94
N GLU A 55 -16.05 1.24 -1.95
CA GLU A 55 -16.72 0.16 -2.68
C GLU A 55 -16.44 0.23 -4.19
N LEU A 56 -16.48 1.45 -4.77
CA LEU A 56 -16.13 1.67 -6.18
C LEU A 56 -14.70 1.21 -6.49
N GLY A 57 -13.73 1.62 -5.68
CA GLY A 57 -12.33 1.23 -5.89
C GLY A 57 -12.10 -0.28 -5.66
N SER A 58 -12.81 -0.87 -4.70
CA SER A 58 -12.78 -2.31 -4.43
C SER A 58 -13.34 -3.12 -5.60
N ALA A 59 -14.45 -2.69 -6.19
CA ALA A 59 -15.02 -3.30 -7.38
C ALA A 59 -14.06 -3.25 -8.57
N ASN A 60 -13.37 -2.12 -8.77
CA ASN A 60 -12.37 -1.98 -9.83
C ASN A 60 -11.15 -2.89 -9.59
N ARG A 61 -10.71 -3.05 -8.35
CA ARG A 61 -9.67 -4.02 -7.96
C ARG A 61 -10.09 -5.44 -8.35
N HIS A 62 -11.33 -5.83 -8.04
CA HIS A 62 -11.84 -7.16 -8.37
C HIS A 62 -11.90 -7.41 -9.89
N ILE A 63 -12.36 -6.44 -10.68
CA ILE A 63 -12.42 -6.56 -12.14
C ILE A 63 -11.02 -6.71 -12.76
N ALA A 64 -10.05 -5.92 -12.26
CA ALA A 64 -8.66 -6.04 -12.69
C ALA A 64 -8.11 -7.44 -12.38
N ALA A 65 -8.46 -7.97 -11.20
CA ALA A 65 -8.07 -9.29 -10.76
C ALA A 65 -8.61 -10.41 -11.67
N THR A 66 -9.91 -10.41 -11.97
CA THR A 66 -10.52 -11.43 -12.85
C THR A 66 -9.99 -11.37 -14.28
N LYS A 67 -9.73 -10.17 -14.83
CA LYS A 67 -9.20 -10.01 -16.20
C LYS A 67 -7.75 -10.47 -16.34
N MET A 68 -6.96 -10.40 -15.28
CA MET A 68 -5.54 -10.73 -15.29
C MET A 68 -5.21 -12.05 -14.58
N ASN A 69 -6.21 -12.84 -14.13
CA ASN A 69 -6.03 -14.00 -13.25
C ASN A 69 -5.19 -13.67 -12.00
N ILE A 70 -5.33 -12.45 -11.48
CA ILE A 70 -4.61 -12.00 -10.27
C ILE A 70 -5.43 -12.41 -9.06
N GLU A 71 -4.75 -12.94 -8.06
CA GLU A 71 -5.34 -13.23 -6.76
C GLU A 71 -5.17 -12.00 -5.86
N SER A 72 -6.19 -11.62 -5.08
CA SER A 72 -6.10 -10.44 -4.20
C SER A 72 -5.01 -10.55 -3.12
N SER A 73 -4.55 -11.76 -2.81
CA SER A 73 -3.40 -12.03 -1.95
C SER A 73 -2.07 -11.54 -2.54
N ARG A 74 -2.04 -11.19 -3.82
CA ARG A 74 -0.80 -10.91 -4.59
C ARG A 74 -0.57 -9.44 -4.90
N SER A 75 -1.40 -8.55 -4.37
CA SER A 75 -1.26 -7.11 -4.53
C SER A 75 -1.44 -6.38 -3.20
N HIS A 76 -0.79 -5.22 -3.07
CA HIS A 76 -1.00 -4.34 -1.93
C HIS A 76 -2.04 -3.30 -2.28
N LEU A 77 -3.01 -3.09 -1.40
CA LEU A 77 -3.99 -2.02 -1.52
C LEU A 77 -3.64 -0.86 -0.59
N ILE A 78 -3.58 0.34 -1.14
CA ILE A 78 -3.30 1.57 -0.41
C ILE A 78 -4.47 2.53 -0.57
N ILE A 79 -5.11 2.86 0.55
CA ILE A 79 -6.15 3.89 0.63
C ILE A 79 -5.59 5.06 1.43
N SER A 80 -5.49 6.21 0.78
CA SER A 80 -5.08 7.46 1.43
C SER A 80 -6.28 8.37 1.56
N ILE A 81 -6.61 8.75 2.79
CA ILE A 81 -7.66 9.72 3.13
C ILE A 81 -6.95 10.99 3.58
N MET A 82 -7.11 12.06 2.81
CA MET A 82 -6.58 13.38 3.14
C MET A 82 -7.69 14.21 3.79
N LEU A 83 -7.39 14.78 4.95
CA LEU A 83 -8.34 15.57 5.74
C LEU A 83 -7.81 16.99 5.85
N GLU A 84 -8.66 17.95 5.49
CA GLU A 84 -8.44 19.37 5.73
C GLU A 84 -9.46 19.85 6.76
N SER A 85 -8.99 20.45 7.85
CA SER A 85 -9.83 20.94 8.93
C SER A 85 -9.56 22.41 9.19
N ARG A 86 -10.62 23.21 9.20
CA ARG A 86 -10.58 24.62 9.56
C ARG A 86 -11.05 24.81 11.00
N ASN A 87 -10.20 25.37 11.83
CA ASN A 87 -10.62 25.84 13.15
C ASN A 87 -11.45 27.11 12.98
N LEU A 88 -12.72 27.08 13.39
CA LEU A 88 -13.65 28.20 13.21
C LEU A 88 -13.38 29.39 14.14
N ALA A 89 -12.66 29.18 15.25
CA ALA A 89 -12.38 30.24 16.22
C ALA A 89 -11.24 31.17 15.77
N ASN A 90 -10.21 30.63 15.13
CA ASN A 90 -9.01 31.39 14.73
C ASN A 90 -8.70 31.31 13.23
N GLY A 91 -9.49 30.54 12.46
CA GLY A 91 -9.31 30.36 11.02
C GLY A 91 -8.14 29.46 10.61
N SER A 92 -7.41 28.83 11.55
CA SER A 92 -6.24 28.01 11.24
C SER A 92 -6.62 26.73 10.50
N MET A 93 -5.84 26.38 9.47
CA MET A 93 -6.02 25.16 8.69
C MET A 93 -5.08 24.06 9.19
N THR A 94 -5.62 22.86 9.41
CA THR A 94 -4.87 21.65 9.75
C THR A 94 -5.05 20.62 8.64
N PHE A 95 -3.96 19.97 8.26
CA PHE A 95 -3.96 18.92 7.25
C PHE A 95 -3.51 17.61 7.88
N GLY A 96 -4.29 16.55 7.64
CA GLY A 96 -4.01 15.20 8.09
C GLY A 96 -4.06 14.23 6.92
N LYS A 97 -3.32 13.13 7.05
CA LYS A 97 -3.33 12.01 6.10
C LYS A 97 -3.46 10.73 6.88
N LEU A 98 -4.51 9.95 6.59
CA LEU A 98 -4.67 8.59 7.08
C LEU A 98 -4.39 7.63 5.93
N ASN A 99 -3.46 6.72 6.13
CA ASN A 99 -3.19 5.63 5.19
C ASN A 99 -3.70 4.33 5.79
N LEU A 100 -4.54 3.62 5.05
CA LEU A 100 -4.93 2.24 5.29
C LEU A 100 -4.25 1.39 4.23
N VAL A 101 -3.40 0.47 4.67
CA VAL A 101 -2.59 -0.36 3.79
C VAL A 101 -2.91 -1.81 4.08
N ASP A 102 -3.47 -2.49 3.09
CA ASP A 102 -3.72 -3.94 3.08
C ASP A 102 -2.59 -4.58 2.26
N LEU A 103 -1.71 -5.31 2.97
CA LEU A 103 -0.50 -5.88 2.39
C LEU A 103 -0.79 -7.21 1.72
N ALA A 104 -0.08 -7.50 0.63
CA ALA A 104 -0.06 -8.82 0.03
C ALA A 104 0.45 -9.88 1.02
N GLY A 105 0.11 -11.14 0.75
CA GLY A 105 0.54 -12.29 1.54
C GLY A 105 2.05 -12.38 1.70
N SER A 106 2.50 -12.77 2.90
CA SER A 106 3.91 -12.94 3.25
C SER A 106 4.47 -14.31 2.87
N GLU A 107 3.63 -15.20 2.34
CA GLU A 107 4.01 -16.56 2.03
C GLU A 107 5.06 -16.67 0.93
N ARG A 108 6.00 -17.61 1.12
CA ARG A 108 7.09 -17.81 0.17
C ARG A 108 6.65 -18.61 -1.04
N ALA A 109 7.07 -18.12 -2.22
CA ALA A 109 6.84 -18.75 -3.52
C ALA A 109 7.28 -20.23 -3.61
N ALA A 110 8.30 -20.62 -2.82
CA ALA A 110 8.88 -21.95 -2.85
C ALA A 110 7.89 -23.09 -2.51
N LYS A 111 6.82 -22.79 -1.76
CA LYS A 111 5.79 -23.78 -1.41
C LYS A 111 4.76 -24.02 -2.53
N THR A 112 4.71 -23.18 -3.58
CA THR A 112 3.55 -23.15 -4.49
C THR A 112 3.74 -23.89 -5.82
N GLY A 113 4.94 -24.43 -6.12
CA GLY A 113 5.19 -25.14 -7.39
C GLY A 113 4.97 -24.27 -8.64
N ALA A 114 5.11 -22.95 -8.48
CA ALA A 114 4.77 -21.94 -9.46
C ALA A 114 5.59 -22.05 -10.76
N LYS A 115 4.93 -21.85 -11.91
CA LYS A 115 5.58 -21.71 -13.24
C LYS A 115 6.31 -20.35 -13.33
N ASP A 116 7.21 -20.18 -14.32
CA ASP A 116 8.10 -19.01 -14.46
C ASP A 116 7.43 -17.63 -14.25
N ASP A 117 6.23 -17.40 -14.78
CA ASP A 117 5.53 -16.11 -14.61
C ASP A 117 4.95 -15.91 -13.20
N GLN A 118 4.45 -16.99 -12.58
CA GLN A 118 4.02 -16.97 -11.17
C GLN A 118 5.21 -16.79 -10.22
N LEU A 119 6.39 -17.30 -10.59
CA LEU A 119 7.63 -17.08 -9.85
C LEU A 119 8.07 -15.61 -9.89
N LYS A 120 8.00 -14.95 -11.05
CA LYS A 120 8.28 -13.51 -11.17
C LYS A 120 7.33 -12.67 -10.31
N GLU A 121 6.05 -12.99 -10.35
CA GLU A 121 5.02 -12.33 -9.55
C GLU A 121 5.29 -12.49 -8.04
N ALA A 122 5.49 -13.73 -7.59
CA ALA A 122 5.77 -14.02 -6.18
C ALA A 122 7.08 -13.38 -5.70
N ASN A 123 8.09 -13.26 -6.58
CA ASN A 123 9.32 -12.53 -6.27
C ASN A 123 9.07 -11.02 -6.12
N SER A 124 8.22 -10.41 -6.97
CA SER A 124 7.88 -8.99 -6.85
C SER A 124 7.13 -8.67 -5.56
N ILE A 125 6.22 -9.56 -5.14
CA ILE A 125 5.50 -9.42 -3.85
C ILE A 125 6.49 -9.51 -2.69
N ASN A 126 7.29 -10.57 -2.65
CA ASN A 126 8.27 -10.77 -1.59
C ASN A 126 9.32 -9.64 -1.55
N LYS A 127 9.70 -9.08 -2.69
CA LYS A 127 10.59 -7.92 -2.76
C LYS A 127 10.00 -6.69 -2.07
N SER A 128 8.70 -6.43 -2.24
CA SER A 128 8.04 -5.30 -1.58
C SER A 128 7.94 -5.47 -0.07
N LEU A 129 7.63 -6.68 0.42
CA LEU A 129 7.59 -6.99 1.85
C LEU A 129 8.99 -7.01 2.48
N SER A 130 9.99 -7.54 1.77
CA SER A 130 11.39 -7.51 2.22
C SER A 130 11.88 -6.07 2.36
N ALA A 131 11.60 -5.21 1.37
CA ALA A 131 11.94 -3.79 1.47
C ALA A 131 11.24 -3.09 2.65
N LEU A 132 9.99 -3.46 2.94
CA LEU A 132 9.28 -2.96 4.12
C LEU A 132 9.98 -3.39 5.42
N GLY A 133 10.39 -4.66 5.51
CA GLY A 133 11.19 -5.20 6.62
C GLY A 133 12.53 -4.48 6.79
N ASP A 134 13.24 -4.19 5.70
CA ASP A 134 14.49 -3.42 5.71
C ASP A 134 14.28 -2.01 6.28
N VAL A 135 13.19 -1.34 5.88
CA VAL A 135 12.83 0.00 6.37
C VAL A 135 12.50 -0.02 7.86
N ILE A 136 11.69 -0.96 8.31
CA ILE A 136 11.31 -1.09 9.73
C ILE A 136 12.56 -1.39 10.56
N SER A 137 13.42 -2.31 10.09
CA SER A 137 14.66 -2.67 10.78
C SER A 137 15.62 -1.49 10.87
N ALA A 138 15.83 -0.76 9.78
CA ALA A 138 16.69 0.43 9.77
C ALA A 138 16.16 1.53 10.70
N LEU A 139 14.84 1.71 10.78
CA LEU A 139 14.21 2.66 11.71
C LEU A 139 14.35 2.23 13.17
N ALA A 140 14.13 0.94 13.47
CA ALA A 140 14.27 0.40 14.82
C ALA A 140 15.72 0.47 15.33
N MET A 141 16.69 0.33 14.43
CA MET A 141 18.13 0.46 14.72
C MET A 141 18.64 1.91 14.65
N GLU A 142 17.76 2.89 14.43
CA GLU A 142 18.10 4.32 14.28
C GLU A 142 19.23 4.58 13.26
N GLN A 143 19.24 3.81 12.17
CA GLN A 143 20.25 3.96 11.13
C GLN A 143 20.13 5.31 10.44
N ALA A 144 21.28 5.94 10.15
CA ALA A 144 21.33 7.23 9.45
C ALA A 144 20.69 7.19 8.05
N HIS A 145 20.74 6.03 7.38
CA HIS A 145 20.14 5.83 6.07
C HIS A 145 19.04 4.76 6.14
N VAL A 146 17.80 5.15 5.80
CA VAL A 146 16.66 4.25 5.71
C VAL A 146 16.32 3.98 4.23
N PRO A 147 16.28 2.72 3.79
CA PRO A 147 16.26 2.37 2.36
C PRO A 147 14.87 2.43 1.71
N TYR A 148 14.13 3.52 1.91
CA TYR A 148 12.77 3.69 1.36
C TYR A 148 12.68 3.50 -0.16
N ARG A 149 13.76 3.74 -0.90
CA ARG A 149 13.79 3.65 -2.37
C ARG A 149 13.82 2.22 -2.91
N ASN A 150 14.04 1.21 -2.07
CA ASN A 150 14.14 -0.19 -2.50
C ASN A 150 12.84 -0.72 -3.13
N ASN A 151 11.67 -0.17 -2.76
CA ASN A 151 10.40 -0.51 -3.38
C ASN A 151 9.45 0.71 -3.48
N LYS A 152 8.47 0.65 -4.39
CA LYS A 152 7.41 1.68 -4.49
C LYS A 152 6.51 1.71 -3.25
N LEU A 153 6.27 0.56 -2.61
CA LEU A 153 5.52 0.47 -1.36
C LEU A 153 6.16 1.33 -0.27
N THR A 154 7.46 1.11 -0.02
CA THR A 154 8.22 1.85 0.99
C THR A 154 8.40 3.32 0.64
N GLN A 155 8.44 3.68 -0.65
CA GLN A 155 8.40 5.08 -1.08
C GLN A 155 7.05 5.73 -0.77
N LEU A 156 5.93 5.05 -1.04
CA LEU A 156 4.59 5.55 -0.73
C LEU A 156 4.36 5.70 0.78
N MET A 157 4.86 4.76 1.57
CA MET A 157 4.72 4.73 3.02
C MET A 157 5.76 5.57 3.75
N GLN A 158 6.65 6.27 3.04
CA GLN A 158 7.79 6.94 3.66
C GLN A 158 7.40 8.07 4.63
N ASP A 159 6.27 8.73 4.43
CA ASP A 159 5.75 9.71 5.39
C ASP A 159 5.03 9.05 6.57
N SER A 160 4.66 7.77 6.43
CA SER A 160 3.92 6.99 7.41
C SER A 160 4.82 6.12 8.27
N LEU A 161 6.04 5.79 7.84
CA LEU A 161 7.05 5.02 8.56
C LEU A 161 8.27 5.89 8.79
N GLY A 162 8.57 6.23 10.05
CA GLY A 162 9.73 7.07 10.40
C GLY A 162 9.59 8.57 10.12
N GLY A 163 8.46 9.01 9.55
CA GLY A 163 8.10 10.42 9.37
C GLY A 163 7.36 11.00 10.57
N ASN A 164 6.75 12.18 10.38
CA ASN A 164 5.80 12.76 11.33
C ASN A 164 4.43 12.06 11.23
N ALA A 165 4.39 10.79 11.64
CA ALA A 165 3.20 9.97 11.59
C ALA A 165 3.13 9.04 12.81
N LYS A 166 1.91 8.58 13.10
CA LYS A 166 1.69 7.47 14.01
C LYS A 166 1.34 6.24 13.19
N THR A 167 2.12 5.18 13.35
CA THR A 167 1.94 3.94 12.60
C THR A 167 1.43 2.85 13.54
N LEU A 168 0.40 2.14 13.11
CA LEU A 168 -0.11 0.94 13.75
C LEU A 168 -0.08 -0.18 12.72
N MET A 169 0.60 -1.27 13.05
CA MET A 169 0.66 -2.48 12.21
C MET A 169 -0.16 -3.57 12.87
N PHE A 170 -1.02 -4.20 12.08
CA PHE A 170 -1.73 -5.43 12.48
C PHE A 170 -1.01 -6.62 11.86
N LEU A 171 -0.64 -7.58 12.69
CA LEU A 171 -0.08 -8.85 12.25
C LEU A 171 -1.14 -9.93 12.37
N ASN A 172 -1.61 -10.44 11.24
CA ASN A 172 -2.62 -11.48 11.20
C ASN A 172 -1.96 -12.86 11.10
N ILE A 173 -2.27 -13.74 12.06
CA ILE A 173 -1.64 -15.06 12.20
C ILE A 173 -2.70 -16.14 12.23
N SER A 174 -2.41 -17.28 11.60
CA SER A 174 -3.24 -18.48 11.66
C SER A 174 -2.79 -19.39 12.82
N PRO A 175 -3.71 -19.93 13.64
CA PRO A 175 -3.36 -20.85 14.72
C PRO A 175 -3.08 -22.29 14.24
N SER A 176 -3.13 -22.56 12.93
CA SER A 176 -2.99 -23.90 12.37
C SER A 176 -1.53 -24.36 12.32
N ASP A 177 -1.27 -25.61 12.69
CA ASP A 177 0.08 -26.20 12.68
C ASP A 177 0.75 -26.16 11.29
N CYS A 178 -0.04 -26.29 10.22
CA CYS A 178 0.49 -26.22 8.85
C CYS A 178 1.07 -24.83 8.47
N ASN A 179 0.73 -23.79 9.24
CA ASN A 179 1.16 -22.41 9.02
C ASN A 179 2.22 -21.96 10.04
N LEU A 180 2.82 -22.88 10.80
CA LEU A 180 3.80 -22.56 11.84
C LEU A 180 4.99 -21.75 11.29
N ASP A 181 5.56 -22.18 10.15
CA ASP A 181 6.71 -21.47 9.55
C ASP A 181 6.40 -20.02 9.17
N GLU A 182 5.21 -19.79 8.59
CA GLU A 182 4.76 -18.46 8.16
C GLU A 182 4.41 -17.59 9.37
N THR A 183 3.86 -18.20 10.41
CA THR A 183 3.59 -17.56 11.70
C THR A 183 4.88 -17.06 12.35
N LEU A 184 5.91 -17.91 12.41
CA LEU A 184 7.21 -17.54 12.94
C LEU A 184 7.87 -16.45 12.09
N THR A 185 7.79 -16.57 10.76
CA THR A 185 8.32 -15.55 9.84
C THR A 185 7.63 -14.20 10.02
N SER A 186 6.32 -14.20 10.30
CA SER A 186 5.54 -12.98 10.52
C SER A 186 5.87 -12.30 11.85
N LEU A 187 6.23 -13.07 12.88
CA LEU A 187 6.54 -12.59 14.23
C LEU A 187 7.99 -12.12 14.42
N MET A 188 8.92 -12.58 13.58
CA MET A 188 10.35 -12.23 13.62
C MET A 188 10.65 -10.97 12.81
#